data_AF-A0A1V2EWS1-F1
#
_entry.id   AF-A0A1V2EWS1-F1
#
_cell.length_a   1.000
_cell.length_b   1.000
_cell.length_c   1.000
_cell.angle_alpha   90.00
_cell.angle_beta   90.00
_cell.angle_gamma   90.00
#
_symmetry.space_group_name_H-M   'P 1'
#
loop_
_entity.id
_entity.type
_entity.pdbx_description
1 polymer ?
#
loop_
_entity_poly.entity_id
_entity_poly.type
_entity_poly.pdbx_seq_one_letter_code
_entity_poly.pdbx_strand_id
1 'polypeptide(L)'
;MQQWIPALPAPEPQPAPSADPLAFTPVPRKYRYDGWTAERQRAFIAALAETGSVTAAARRINMRTVGAYYLRRQPGADSFRAAWEAALASGVQRLTDIAFERAIEGVPVPVFHKGEQVGERRWYNDRLLMFVLKHHQPERYGKPAALPPGTKHPDTLAREAAQDGCPACRERAKEDAEKARVAAEQAKLDNNKWLENMVSTYYYKVLAERCARREGDIVASDLYLRQLCYFELIQNCGMRQDLIPLYWPDEDGALPIHAMEVEPGPLSEMLDRLRRQAWKAAGERPGPARDVHPTCAWRGEVFRGDTAREREQARKQAQRMIAEGQALWEACGTEESWSRFKAASGS
;
A
#
# COMPACT_ATOMS: atom_id res chain seq x y z
N MET A 1 -12.25 -3.53 44.02
CA MET A 1 -11.93 -4.93 43.66
C MET A 1 -10.78 -4.93 42.65
N GLN A 2 -9.57 -4.69 43.14
CA GLN A 2 -8.33 -4.82 42.37
C GLN A 2 -7.56 -5.96 43.02
N GLN A 3 -7.32 -7.05 42.29
CA GLN A 3 -6.24 -8.02 42.52
C GLN A 3 -6.44 -9.23 41.61
N TRP A 4 -5.59 -9.37 40.58
CA TRP A 4 -4.87 -10.60 40.25
C TRP A 4 -4.01 -10.39 39.01
N ILE A 5 -2.79 -9.87 39.19
CA ILE A 5 -1.69 -10.04 38.23
C ILE A 5 -0.55 -10.66 39.03
N PRO A 6 -0.10 -11.89 38.73
CA PRO A 6 1.02 -12.48 39.42
C PRO A 6 2.31 -11.70 39.06
N ALA A 7 3.12 -11.42 40.07
CA ALA A 7 4.40 -10.74 39.90
C ALA A 7 5.33 -11.58 39.00
N LEU A 8 5.88 -10.96 37.96
CA LEU A 8 6.94 -11.54 37.16
C LEU A 8 8.14 -11.88 38.08
N PRO A 9 8.72 -13.08 37.99
CA PRO A 9 9.91 -13.41 38.75
C PRO A 9 11.04 -12.45 38.36
N ALA A 10 11.72 -11.90 39.37
CA ALA A 10 12.88 -11.03 39.15
C ALA A 10 13.92 -11.79 38.31
N PRO A 11 14.62 -11.11 37.38
CA PRO A 11 15.67 -11.76 36.60
C PRO A 11 16.72 -12.31 37.56
N GLU A 12 17.00 -13.61 37.44
CA GLU A 12 18.06 -14.25 38.22
C GLU A 12 19.39 -13.52 37.99
N PRO A 13 20.19 -13.31 39.05
CA PRO A 13 21.49 -12.63 38.92
C PRO A 13 22.37 -13.43 37.97
N GLN A 14 22.68 -12.85 36.82
CA GLN A 14 23.63 -13.42 35.88
C GLN A 14 25.01 -13.48 36.55
N PRO A 15 25.71 -14.63 36.55
CA PRO A 15 27.04 -14.69 37.11
C PRO A 15 27.96 -13.73 36.35
N ALA A 16 28.69 -12.90 37.09
CA ALA A 16 29.69 -11.99 36.54
C ALA A 16 30.66 -12.75 35.63
N PRO A 17 31.19 -12.13 34.55
CA PRO A 17 32.13 -12.79 33.66
C PRO A 17 33.36 -13.23 34.46
N SER A 18 33.49 -14.54 34.68
CA SER A 18 34.71 -15.10 35.27
C SER A 18 35.85 -14.86 34.28
N ALA A 19 36.83 -14.07 34.70
CA ALA A 19 37.91 -13.53 33.88
C ALA A 19 38.92 -14.56 33.32
N ASP A 20 38.63 -15.86 33.37
CA ASP A 20 39.49 -16.88 32.77
C ASP A 20 38.65 -18.02 32.14
N PRO A 21 38.59 -18.14 30.79
CA PRO A 21 37.91 -19.25 30.12
C PRO A 21 38.54 -20.63 30.45
N LEU A 22 39.68 -20.68 31.14
CA LEU A 22 40.33 -21.91 31.61
C LEU A 22 39.86 -22.37 33.00
N ALA A 23 39.04 -21.57 33.70
CA ALA A 23 38.51 -21.87 35.03
C ALA A 23 37.25 -22.77 34.96
N PHE A 24 37.38 -23.95 34.37
CA PHE A 24 36.30 -24.95 34.33
C PHE A 24 36.75 -26.29 34.95
N THR A 25 35.77 -27.07 35.44
CA THR A 25 36.01 -28.42 35.96
C THR A 25 36.09 -29.41 34.79
N PRO A 26 37.25 -30.05 34.54
CA PRO A 26 37.38 -31.01 33.45
C PRO A 26 36.50 -32.24 33.66
N VAL A 27 36.00 -32.79 32.56
CA VAL A 27 35.16 -33.98 32.58
C VAL A 27 35.98 -35.17 33.09
N PRO A 28 35.54 -35.86 34.16
CA PRO A 28 36.28 -36.98 34.72
C PRO A 28 36.30 -38.15 33.73
N ARG A 29 37.50 -38.64 33.41
CA ARG A 29 37.72 -39.79 32.51
C ARG A 29 38.76 -40.72 33.12
N LYS A 30 38.64 -42.02 32.82
CA LYS A 30 39.71 -42.98 33.11
C LYS A 30 40.98 -42.54 32.39
N TYR A 31 42.09 -42.47 33.12
CA TYR A 31 43.37 -42.06 32.55
C TYR A 31 43.79 -42.99 31.40
N ARG A 32 44.21 -42.37 30.30
CA ARG A 32 44.76 -43.03 29.11
C ARG A 32 45.76 -42.06 28.49
N TYR A 33 46.96 -42.53 28.12
CA TYR A 33 48.08 -41.66 27.71
C TYR A 33 47.78 -40.84 26.42
N ASP A 34 46.94 -41.36 25.52
CA ASP A 34 46.43 -40.74 24.30
C ASP A 34 45.00 -40.19 24.48
N GLY A 35 44.44 -40.23 25.70
CA GLY A 35 43.06 -39.85 26.01
C GLY A 35 42.85 -38.36 26.26
N TRP A 36 41.61 -38.00 26.56
CA TRP A 36 41.22 -36.64 26.97
C TRP A 36 41.53 -36.39 28.45
N THR A 37 42.81 -36.18 28.75
CA THR A 37 43.27 -35.76 30.09
C THR A 37 42.76 -34.36 30.43
N ALA A 38 42.71 -34.03 31.72
CA ALA A 38 42.30 -32.70 32.20
C ALA A 38 43.12 -31.57 31.52
N GLU A 39 44.43 -31.76 31.37
CA GLU A 39 45.33 -30.83 30.69
C GLU A 39 44.95 -30.63 29.22
N ARG A 40 44.66 -31.72 28.49
CA ARG A 40 44.22 -31.64 27.08
C ARG A 40 42.85 -30.98 26.93
N GLN A 41 41.95 -31.14 27.90
CA GLN A 41 40.67 -30.43 27.89
C GLN A 41 40.87 -28.92 28.06
N ARG A 42 41.75 -28.49 28.97
CA ARG A 42 42.08 -27.06 29.15
C ARG A 42 42.78 -26.49 27.93
N ALA A 43 43.78 -27.20 27.40
CA ALA A 43 44.48 -26.82 26.18
C ALA A 43 43.54 -26.73 24.96
N PHE A 44 42.54 -27.60 24.89
CA PHE A 44 41.51 -27.53 23.87
C PHE A 44 40.67 -26.25 23.96
N ILE A 45 40.20 -25.90 25.17
CA ILE A 45 39.39 -24.68 25.38
C ILE A 45 40.21 -23.42 25.09
N ALA A 46 41.48 -23.39 25.51
CA ALA A 46 42.41 -22.31 25.15
C ALA A 46 42.54 -22.16 23.62
N ALA A 47 42.84 -23.28 22.94
CA ALA A 47 42.99 -23.29 21.49
C ALA A 47 41.68 -22.93 20.77
N LEU A 48 40.52 -23.26 21.35
CA LEU A 48 39.22 -22.92 20.82
C LEU A 48 38.94 -21.41 20.94
N ALA A 49 39.31 -20.79 22.06
CA ALA A 49 39.17 -19.34 22.26
C ALA A 49 40.05 -18.56 21.28
N GLU A 50 41.27 -19.05 21.02
CA GLU A 50 42.20 -18.41 20.08
C GLU A 50 41.79 -18.59 18.61
N THR A 51 41.25 -19.74 18.24
CA THR A 51 41.00 -20.09 16.82
C THR A 51 39.55 -19.91 16.38
N GLY A 52 38.59 -19.94 17.31
CA GLY A 52 37.15 -19.98 17.01
C GLY A 52 36.70 -21.23 16.22
N SER A 53 37.57 -22.21 16.00
CA SER A 53 37.29 -23.38 15.17
C SER A 53 37.64 -24.67 15.89
N VAL A 54 36.62 -25.49 16.12
CA VAL A 54 36.74 -26.79 16.82
C VAL A 54 37.75 -27.72 16.14
N THR A 55 37.76 -27.74 14.81
CA THR A 55 38.69 -28.57 14.04
C THR A 55 40.13 -28.05 14.14
N ALA A 56 40.33 -26.73 14.09
CA ALA A 56 41.66 -26.15 14.25
C ALA A 56 42.19 -26.35 15.68
N ALA A 57 41.34 -26.12 16.69
CA ALA A 57 41.66 -26.34 18.09
C ALA A 57 42.04 -27.81 18.38
N ALA A 58 41.25 -28.76 17.88
CA ALA A 58 41.53 -30.19 18.06
C ALA A 58 42.86 -30.59 17.38
N ARG A 59 43.11 -30.11 16.15
CA ARG A 59 44.39 -30.36 15.45
C ARG A 59 45.58 -29.78 16.21
N ARG A 60 45.45 -28.58 16.76
CA ARG A 60 46.52 -27.89 17.51
C ARG A 60 46.99 -28.66 18.74
N ILE A 61 46.08 -29.40 19.38
CA ILE A 61 46.41 -30.28 20.52
C ILE A 61 46.60 -31.76 20.12
N ASN A 62 46.73 -32.04 18.83
CA ASN A 62 46.87 -33.39 18.27
C ASN A 62 45.74 -34.37 18.67
N MET A 63 44.51 -33.86 18.76
CA MET A 63 43.32 -34.65 19.07
C MET A 63 42.35 -34.69 17.89
N ARG A 64 41.52 -35.74 17.85
CA ARG A 64 40.44 -35.85 16.86
C ARG A 64 39.23 -35.02 17.29
N THR A 65 38.67 -34.24 16.35
CA THR A 65 37.49 -33.40 16.55
C THR A 65 36.29 -34.19 17.11
N VAL A 66 36.08 -35.42 16.62
CA VAL A 66 35.00 -36.31 17.08
C VAL A 66 35.09 -36.59 18.58
N GLY A 67 36.31 -36.72 19.12
CA GLY A 67 36.53 -36.94 20.54
C GLY A 67 36.12 -35.75 21.41
N ALA A 68 36.30 -34.52 20.91
CA ALA A 68 35.90 -33.31 21.61
C ALA A 68 34.37 -33.21 21.73
N TYR A 69 33.64 -33.53 20.65
CA TYR A 69 32.17 -33.59 20.68
C TYR A 69 31.64 -34.72 21.56
N TYR A 70 32.31 -35.88 21.54
CA TYR A 70 31.95 -36.98 22.43
C TYR A 70 32.10 -36.59 23.90
N LEU A 71 33.19 -35.89 24.25
CA LEU A 71 33.45 -35.38 25.58
C LEU A 71 32.37 -34.38 26.05
N ARG A 72 31.96 -33.47 25.14
CA ARG A 72 30.89 -32.48 25.38
C ARG A 72 29.55 -33.12 25.77
N ARG A 73 29.28 -34.35 25.32
CA ARG A 73 28.02 -35.08 25.55
C ARG A 73 28.04 -35.98 26.80
N GLN A 74 29.15 -36.05 27.52
CA GLN A 74 29.26 -36.93 28.69
C GLN A 74 28.54 -36.35 29.92
N PRO A 75 28.03 -37.21 30.82
CA PRO A 75 27.58 -36.79 32.15
C PRO A 75 28.70 -36.06 32.92
N GLY A 76 28.37 -34.95 33.58
CA GLY A 76 29.34 -34.11 34.31
C GLY A 76 30.16 -33.14 33.45
N ALA A 77 29.81 -32.99 32.15
CA ALA A 77 30.49 -32.06 31.25
C ALA A 77 29.94 -30.62 31.28
N ASP A 78 29.12 -30.26 32.26
CA ASP A 78 28.39 -28.99 32.28
C ASP A 78 29.33 -27.77 32.31
N SER A 79 30.36 -27.84 33.16
CA SER A 79 31.40 -26.79 33.24
C SER A 79 32.23 -26.71 31.95
N PHE A 80 32.55 -27.85 31.33
CA PHE A 80 33.25 -27.90 30.04
C PHE A 80 32.39 -27.32 28.90
N ARG A 81 31.07 -27.55 28.89
CA ARG A 81 30.14 -26.95 27.92
C ARG A 81 30.09 -25.44 28.06
N ALA A 82 30.01 -24.92 29.29
CA ALA A 82 30.01 -23.48 29.53
C ALA A 82 31.31 -22.82 29.04
N ALA A 83 32.46 -23.42 29.36
CA ALA A 83 33.76 -22.94 28.91
C ALA A 83 33.92 -23.01 27.38
N TRP A 84 33.36 -24.04 26.76
CA TRP A 84 33.33 -24.18 25.30
C TRP A 84 32.56 -23.04 24.63
N GLU A 85 31.36 -22.72 25.12
CA GLU A 85 30.56 -21.63 24.56
C GLU A 85 31.22 -20.26 24.78
N ALA A 86 31.80 -20.03 25.96
CA ALA A 86 32.57 -18.81 26.24
C ALA A 86 33.81 -18.67 25.33
N ALA A 87 34.51 -19.78 25.06
CA ALA A 87 35.63 -19.82 24.13
C ALA A 87 35.17 -19.53 22.69
N LEU A 88 34.04 -20.11 22.24
CA LEU A 88 33.48 -19.80 20.93
C LEU A 88 33.09 -18.32 20.80
N ALA A 89 32.48 -17.74 21.83
CA ALA A 89 32.12 -16.32 21.84
C ALA A 89 33.37 -15.43 21.69
N SER A 90 34.47 -15.78 22.36
CA SER A 90 35.76 -15.08 22.22
C SER A 90 36.33 -15.22 20.80
N GLY A 91 36.22 -16.41 20.19
CA GLY A 91 36.64 -16.65 18.82
C GLY A 91 35.84 -15.85 17.78
N VAL A 92 34.55 -15.61 18.02
CA VAL A 92 33.69 -14.79 17.14
C VAL A 92 34.18 -13.33 17.10
N GLN A 93 34.58 -12.76 18.23
CA GLN A 93 35.12 -11.39 18.26
C GLN A 93 36.37 -11.26 17.39
N ARG A 94 37.28 -12.24 17.44
CA ARG A 94 38.47 -12.26 16.59
C ARG A 94 38.16 -12.48 15.11
N LEU A 95 37.15 -13.28 14.79
CA LEU A 95 36.70 -13.44 13.41
C LEU A 95 36.17 -12.12 12.84
N THR A 96 35.53 -11.30 13.67
CA THR A 96 35.12 -9.94 13.31
C THR A 96 36.33 -9.08 12.96
N ASP A 97 37.37 -9.05 13.79
CA ASP A 97 38.59 -8.27 13.53
C ASP A 97 39.29 -8.70 12.23
N ILE A 98 39.45 -10.02 12.03
CA ILE A 98 40.01 -10.59 10.79
C ILE A 98 39.15 -10.25 9.57
N ALA A 99 37.82 -10.21 9.72
CA ALA A 99 36.92 -9.82 8.65
C ALA A 99 37.09 -8.35 8.27
N PHE A 100 37.26 -7.45 9.24
CA PHE A 100 37.58 -6.03 9.00
C PHE A 100 38.93 -5.86 8.30
N GLU A 101 39.99 -6.48 8.81
CA GLU A 101 41.32 -6.41 8.20
C GLU A 101 41.29 -6.91 6.74
N ARG A 102 40.64 -8.04 6.48
CA ARG A 102 40.50 -8.58 5.11
C ARG A 102 39.64 -7.71 4.20
N ALA A 103 38.61 -7.06 4.75
CA ALA A 103 37.78 -6.15 3.98
C ALA A 103 38.53 -4.86 3.61
N ILE A 104 39.42 -4.38 4.49
CA ILE A 104 40.21 -3.15 4.28
C ILE A 104 41.46 -3.42 3.42
N GLU A 105 42.28 -4.40 3.78
CA GLU A 105 43.58 -4.65 3.15
C GLU A 105 43.49 -5.57 1.92
N GLY A 106 42.42 -6.35 1.81
CA GLY A 106 42.27 -7.41 0.82
C GLY A 106 43.09 -8.67 1.16
N VAL A 107 42.91 -9.72 0.36
CA VAL A 107 43.63 -10.98 0.52
C VAL A 107 44.71 -11.08 -0.56
N PRO A 108 45.97 -11.37 -0.19
CA PRO A 108 47.05 -11.57 -1.16
C PRO A 108 46.81 -12.85 -1.97
N VAL A 109 46.75 -12.73 -3.30
CA VAL A 109 46.61 -13.87 -4.21
C VAL A 109 47.88 -13.98 -5.07
N PRO A 110 48.65 -15.07 -4.94
CA PRO A 110 49.85 -15.26 -5.73
C PRO A 110 49.51 -15.41 -7.22
N VAL A 111 50.27 -14.73 -8.07
CA VAL A 111 50.16 -14.83 -9.53
C VAL A 111 51.25 -15.75 -10.04
N PHE A 112 50.85 -16.86 -10.66
CA PHE A 112 51.78 -17.85 -11.22
C PHE A 112 51.83 -17.72 -12.74
N HIS A 113 53.02 -17.82 -13.31
CA HIS A 113 53.23 -17.93 -14.74
C HIS A 113 54.27 -19.01 -14.99
N LYS A 114 53.93 -19.99 -15.84
CA LYS A 114 54.75 -21.18 -16.13
C LYS A 114 55.20 -21.98 -14.89
N GLY A 115 54.40 -21.98 -13.83
CA GLY A 115 54.67 -22.76 -12.60
C GLY A 115 55.50 -22.01 -11.55
N GLU A 116 56.02 -20.82 -11.86
CA GLU A 116 56.74 -19.98 -10.91
C GLU A 116 55.86 -18.81 -10.45
N GLN A 117 55.95 -18.45 -9.17
CA GLN A 117 55.24 -17.29 -8.63
C GLN A 117 55.95 -16.02 -9.11
N VAL A 118 55.30 -15.27 -9.99
CA VAL A 118 55.86 -14.07 -10.63
C VAL A 118 55.39 -12.77 -9.96
N GLY A 119 54.45 -12.85 -9.03
CA GLY A 119 53.98 -11.69 -8.27
C GLY A 119 52.80 -12.00 -7.37
N GLU A 120 52.15 -10.94 -6.89
CA GLU A 120 50.99 -11.01 -6.01
C GLU A 120 49.98 -9.95 -6.44
N ARG A 121 48.69 -10.32 -6.42
CA ARG A 121 47.57 -9.40 -6.61
C ARG A 121 46.69 -9.43 -5.37
N ARG A 122 46.27 -8.26 -4.89
CA ARG A 122 45.28 -8.16 -3.81
C ARG A 122 43.87 -8.43 -4.34
N TRP A 123 43.16 -9.36 -3.72
CA TRP A 123 41.75 -9.63 -3.97
C TRP A 123 40.90 -9.06 -2.85
N TYR A 124 40.05 -8.08 -3.18
CA TYR A 124 39.08 -7.52 -2.25
C TYR A 124 37.77 -8.28 -2.36
N ASN A 125 37.23 -8.70 -1.22
CA ASN A 125 35.95 -9.40 -1.16
C ASN A 125 34.84 -8.42 -0.81
N ASP A 126 34.20 -7.86 -1.83
CA ASP A 126 33.12 -6.88 -1.67
C ASP A 126 31.93 -7.44 -0.88
N ARG A 127 31.71 -8.77 -0.89
CA ARG A 127 30.66 -9.39 -0.08
C ARG A 127 31.01 -9.37 1.41
N LEU A 128 32.29 -9.55 1.75
CA LEU A 128 32.76 -9.44 3.12
C LEU A 128 32.66 -7.98 3.60
N LEU A 129 33.08 -7.02 2.77
CA LEU A 129 32.92 -5.59 3.04
C LEU A 129 31.44 -5.22 3.28
N MET A 130 30.56 -5.64 2.38
CA MET A 130 29.12 -5.38 2.52
C MET A 130 28.49 -6.09 3.73
N PHE A 131 28.98 -7.28 4.12
CA PHE A 131 28.54 -7.97 5.33
C PHE A 131 28.91 -7.19 6.60
N VAL A 132 30.15 -6.70 6.66
CA VAL A 132 30.64 -5.86 7.76
C VAL A 132 29.84 -4.57 7.89
N LEU A 133 29.61 -3.86 6.78
CA LEU A 133 28.81 -2.63 6.75
C LEU A 133 27.36 -2.87 7.19
N LYS A 134 26.75 -3.98 6.77
CA LYS A 134 25.39 -4.38 7.18
C LYS A 134 25.26 -4.64 8.67
N HIS A 135 26.27 -5.25 9.27
CA HIS A 135 26.27 -5.60 10.69
C HIS A 135 26.44 -4.37 11.59
N HIS A 136 27.34 -3.44 11.21
CA HIS A 136 27.68 -2.27 12.03
C HIS A 136 26.85 -1.02 11.73
N GLN A 137 26.25 -0.92 10.54
CA GLN A 137 25.35 0.17 10.15
C GLN A 137 24.07 -0.39 9.51
N PRO A 138 23.25 -1.14 10.28
CA PRO A 138 22.06 -1.80 9.77
C PRO A 138 20.97 -0.82 9.31
N GLU A 139 20.91 0.38 9.90
CA GLU A 139 19.96 1.43 9.51
C GLU A 139 20.23 1.96 8.08
N ARG A 140 21.50 1.98 7.67
CA ARG A 140 21.91 2.49 6.34
C ARG A 140 22.11 1.40 5.29
N TYR A 141 22.66 0.25 5.68
CA TYR A 141 23.05 -0.81 4.74
C TYR A 141 22.32 -2.13 4.96
N GLY A 142 21.53 -2.25 6.02
CA GLY A 142 20.74 -3.45 6.34
C GLY A 142 19.76 -3.81 5.22
N LYS A 143 19.05 -4.92 5.39
CA LYS A 143 17.98 -5.24 4.45
C LYS A 143 16.96 -4.09 4.52
N PRO A 144 16.64 -3.41 3.40
CA PRO A 144 15.48 -2.54 3.40
C PRO A 144 14.29 -3.38 3.88
N ALA A 145 13.46 -2.81 4.75
CA ALA A 145 12.11 -3.33 4.95
C ALA A 145 11.51 -3.61 3.55
N ALA A 146 10.85 -4.76 3.39
CA ALA A 146 10.37 -5.35 2.13
C ALA A 146 10.48 -4.45 0.88
N LEU A 147 11.23 -4.91 -0.13
CA LEU A 147 11.42 -4.17 -1.40
C LEU A 147 10.06 -3.75 -2.00
N PRO A 148 9.99 -2.56 -2.64
CA PRO A 148 8.82 -2.13 -3.39
C PRO A 148 8.44 -3.17 -4.47
N PRO A 149 7.16 -3.29 -4.83
CA PRO A 149 6.72 -4.21 -5.87
C PRO A 149 7.49 -4.00 -7.19
N GLY A 150 8.05 -5.07 -7.77
CA GLY A 150 8.67 -5.08 -9.12
C GLY A 150 10.12 -5.57 -9.23
N THR A 151 10.84 -5.76 -8.13
CA THR A 151 12.28 -6.08 -8.14
C THR A 151 12.64 -7.58 -8.10
N LYS A 152 11.66 -8.50 -8.16
CA LYS A 152 11.90 -9.95 -8.06
C LYS A 152 12.07 -10.62 -9.43
N HIS A 153 12.99 -11.58 -9.51
CA HIS A 153 13.28 -12.35 -10.72
C HIS A 153 12.18 -13.40 -11.02
N PRO A 154 11.84 -13.68 -12.29
CA PRO A 154 10.77 -14.60 -12.69
C PRO A 154 10.81 -15.98 -12.02
N ASP A 155 11.97 -16.63 -11.96
CA ASP A 155 12.11 -17.97 -11.35
C ASP A 155 11.88 -18.00 -9.84
N THR A 156 12.01 -16.86 -9.16
CA THR A 156 11.73 -16.75 -7.72
C THR A 156 10.22 -16.74 -7.46
N LEU A 157 9.46 -16.17 -8.39
CA LEU A 157 8.00 -16.16 -8.35
C LEU A 157 7.45 -17.58 -8.56
N ALA A 158 8.06 -18.37 -9.46
CA ALA A 158 7.68 -19.77 -9.69
C ALA A 158 7.92 -20.68 -8.48
N ARG A 159 8.95 -20.42 -7.66
CA ARG A 159 9.25 -21.17 -6.44
C ARG A 159 8.29 -20.85 -5.28
N GLU A 160 7.82 -19.60 -5.18
CA GLU A 160 6.84 -19.17 -4.18
C GLU A 160 5.43 -19.71 -4.51
N ALA A 161 5.12 -19.94 -5.79
CA ALA A 161 3.88 -20.59 -6.22
C ALA A 161 3.80 -22.10 -5.87
N ALA A 162 4.94 -22.79 -5.69
CA ALA A 162 4.97 -24.19 -5.26
C ALA A 162 4.71 -24.41 -3.75
N GLN A 163 4.52 -23.32 -2.98
CA GLN A 163 4.39 -23.30 -1.52
C GLN A 163 2.93 -23.43 -1.01
N ASP A 164 1.97 -23.76 -1.89
CA ASP A 164 0.52 -23.99 -1.65
C ASP A 164 0.15 -25.18 -0.72
N GLY A 165 1.11 -25.71 0.07
CA GLY A 165 0.94 -26.91 0.91
C GLY A 165 0.95 -26.69 2.44
N CYS A 166 1.14 -25.47 2.94
CA CYS A 166 1.23 -25.21 4.39
C CYS A 166 -0.16 -25.10 5.07
N PRO A 167 -0.49 -25.91 6.10
CA PRO A 167 -1.80 -25.88 6.77
C PRO A 167 -2.19 -24.51 7.34
N ALA A 168 -1.23 -23.78 7.91
CA ALA A 168 -1.47 -22.44 8.46
C ALA A 168 -1.75 -21.41 7.35
N CYS A 169 -1.07 -21.51 6.21
CA CYS A 169 -1.35 -20.65 5.06
C CYS A 169 -2.69 -21.00 4.40
N ARG A 170 -3.09 -22.28 4.42
CA ARG A 170 -4.39 -22.74 3.92
C ARG A 170 -5.54 -22.25 4.79
N GLU A 171 -5.44 -22.32 6.12
CA GLU A 171 -6.46 -21.77 7.00
C GLU A 171 -6.55 -20.24 6.90
N ARG A 172 -5.41 -19.54 6.81
CA ARG A 172 -5.41 -18.10 6.50
C ARG A 172 -6.06 -17.79 5.15
N ALA A 173 -5.74 -18.56 4.11
CA ALA A 173 -6.35 -18.38 2.79
C ALA A 173 -7.87 -18.64 2.81
N LYS A 174 -8.35 -19.60 3.60
CA LYS A 174 -9.78 -19.85 3.81
C LYS A 174 -10.44 -18.69 4.57
N GLU A 175 -9.82 -18.21 5.64
CA GLU A 175 -10.30 -17.06 6.40
C GLU A 175 -10.33 -15.79 5.54
N ASP A 176 -9.30 -15.57 4.74
CA ASP A 176 -9.19 -14.43 3.85
C ASP A 176 -10.19 -14.53 2.69
N ALA A 177 -10.43 -15.74 2.17
CA ALA A 177 -11.49 -15.99 1.18
C ALA A 177 -12.89 -15.74 1.76
N GLU A 178 -13.15 -16.15 3.00
CA GLU A 178 -14.43 -15.89 3.67
C GLU A 178 -14.62 -14.40 3.97
N LYS A 179 -13.57 -13.72 4.47
CA LYS A 179 -13.58 -12.26 4.64
C LYS A 179 -13.81 -11.54 3.31
N ALA A 180 -13.18 -12.00 2.23
CA ALA A 180 -13.39 -11.45 0.90
C ALA A 180 -14.83 -11.68 0.40
N ARG A 181 -15.43 -12.84 0.68
CA ARG A 181 -16.83 -13.14 0.36
C ARG A 181 -17.77 -12.20 1.12
N VAL A 182 -17.59 -12.07 2.44
CA VAL A 182 -18.38 -11.16 3.28
C VAL A 182 -18.21 -9.71 2.85
N ALA A 183 -16.98 -9.27 2.57
CA ALA A 183 -16.72 -7.92 2.08
C ALA A 183 -17.35 -7.66 0.71
N ALA A 184 -17.32 -8.62 -0.21
CA ALA A 184 -17.97 -8.50 -1.51
C ALA A 184 -19.50 -8.45 -1.39
N GLU A 185 -20.08 -9.22 -0.47
CA GLU A 185 -21.52 -9.20 -0.19
C GLU A 185 -21.94 -7.89 0.48
N GLN A 186 -21.15 -7.38 1.42
CA GLN A 186 -21.36 -6.06 2.02
C GLN A 186 -21.21 -4.94 0.98
N ALA A 187 -20.23 -5.00 0.09
CA ALA A 187 -20.06 -4.03 -0.99
C ALA A 187 -21.25 -4.03 -1.96
N LYS A 188 -21.82 -5.21 -2.27
CA LYS A 188 -23.07 -5.29 -3.05
C LYS A 188 -24.24 -4.65 -2.30
N LEU A 189 -24.37 -4.91 -1.00
CA LEU A 189 -25.42 -4.32 -0.18
C LEU A 189 -25.27 -2.79 -0.09
N ASP A 190 -24.05 -2.29 0.11
CA ASP A 190 -23.73 -0.88 0.16
C ASP A 190 -24.00 -0.20 -1.19
N ASN A 191 -23.68 -0.86 -2.30
CA ASN A 191 -23.98 -0.37 -3.64
C ASN A 191 -25.51 -0.31 -3.90
N ASN A 192 -26.25 -1.32 -3.45
CA ASN A 192 -27.72 -1.31 -3.53
C ASN A 192 -28.31 -0.17 -2.70
N LYS A 193 -27.84 0.00 -1.46
CA LYS A 193 -28.29 1.07 -0.56
C LYS A 193 -27.93 2.46 -1.10
N TRP A 194 -26.76 2.59 -1.72
CA TRP A 194 -26.37 3.80 -2.44
C TRP A 194 -27.32 4.08 -3.60
N LEU A 195 -27.64 3.08 -4.42
CA LEU A 195 -28.55 3.22 -5.55
C LEU A 195 -29.95 3.63 -5.09
N GLU A 196 -30.48 3.00 -4.04
CA GLU A 196 -31.76 3.36 -3.42
C GLU A 196 -31.76 4.81 -2.96
N ASN A 197 -30.76 5.23 -2.17
CA ASN A 197 -30.65 6.61 -1.69
C ASN A 197 -30.52 7.62 -2.84
N MET A 198 -29.78 7.27 -3.88
CA MET A 198 -29.60 8.11 -5.07
C MET A 198 -30.93 8.28 -5.81
N VAL A 199 -31.65 7.19 -6.08
CA VAL A 199 -32.97 7.19 -6.73
C VAL A 199 -33.99 7.98 -5.92
N SER A 200 -34.06 7.76 -4.61
CA SER A 200 -34.97 8.52 -3.73
C SER A 200 -34.63 10.01 -3.73
N THR A 201 -33.35 10.37 -3.59
CA THR A 201 -32.91 11.77 -3.60
C THR A 201 -33.26 12.45 -4.93
N TYR A 202 -33.01 11.77 -6.05
CA TYR A 202 -33.36 12.27 -7.37
C TYR A 202 -34.88 12.49 -7.49
N TYR A 203 -35.69 11.51 -7.08
CA TYR A 203 -37.15 11.63 -7.10
C TYR A 203 -37.66 12.81 -6.26
N TYR A 204 -37.17 12.98 -5.03
CA TYR A 204 -37.54 14.11 -4.17
C TYR A 204 -37.10 15.45 -4.76
N LYS A 205 -35.95 15.52 -5.43
CA LYS A 205 -35.50 16.74 -6.11
C LYS A 205 -36.36 17.08 -7.33
N VAL A 206 -36.86 16.08 -8.07
CA VAL A 206 -37.84 16.32 -9.15
C VAL A 206 -39.12 16.92 -8.58
N LEU A 207 -39.62 16.40 -7.45
CA LEU A 207 -40.80 16.96 -6.79
C LEU A 207 -40.55 18.37 -6.25
N ALA A 208 -39.41 18.60 -5.59
CA ALA A 208 -39.04 19.90 -5.03
C ALA A 208 -38.88 20.98 -6.12
N GLU A 209 -38.22 20.63 -7.23
CA GLU A 209 -38.12 21.50 -8.41
C GLU A 209 -39.50 21.94 -8.90
N ARG A 210 -40.44 21.00 -8.95
CA ARG A 210 -41.80 21.25 -9.43
C ARG A 210 -42.62 22.07 -8.45
N CYS A 211 -42.50 21.81 -7.15
CA CYS A 211 -43.15 22.64 -6.13
C CYS A 211 -42.66 24.09 -6.23
N ALA A 212 -41.34 24.29 -6.30
CA ALA A 212 -40.74 25.61 -6.46
C ALA A 212 -41.22 26.33 -7.74
N ARG A 213 -41.31 25.63 -8.89
CA ARG A 213 -41.89 26.25 -10.12
C ARG A 213 -43.35 26.69 -9.94
N ARG A 214 -44.16 25.87 -9.28
CA ARG A 214 -45.60 26.17 -9.07
C ARG A 214 -45.80 27.33 -8.11
N GLU A 215 -44.95 27.43 -7.11
CA GLU A 215 -44.93 28.53 -6.14
C GLU A 215 -44.34 29.81 -6.74
N GLY A 216 -43.72 29.74 -7.92
CA GLY A 216 -43.07 30.87 -8.57
C GLY A 216 -41.65 31.16 -8.06
N ASP A 217 -41.09 30.27 -7.23
CA ASP A 217 -39.70 30.36 -6.77
C ASP A 217 -38.75 29.84 -7.87
N ILE A 218 -38.43 30.74 -8.79
CA ILE A 218 -37.57 30.45 -9.94
C ILE A 218 -36.14 30.09 -9.48
N VAL A 219 -35.66 30.67 -8.39
CA VAL A 219 -34.29 30.45 -7.89
C VAL A 219 -34.17 29.04 -7.31
N ALA A 220 -35.09 28.65 -6.42
CA ALA A 220 -35.11 27.30 -5.87
C ALA A 220 -35.34 26.25 -6.98
N SER A 221 -36.23 26.55 -7.92
CA SER A 221 -36.46 25.69 -9.08
C SER A 221 -35.20 25.49 -9.92
N ASP A 222 -34.47 26.57 -10.24
CA ASP A 222 -33.24 26.49 -11.01
C ASP A 222 -32.14 25.73 -10.26
N LEU A 223 -32.01 25.94 -8.95
CA LEU A 223 -31.09 25.17 -8.11
C LEU A 223 -31.39 23.67 -8.16
N TYR A 224 -32.65 23.26 -7.99
CA TYR A 224 -33.02 21.85 -8.08
C TYR A 224 -32.81 21.29 -9.49
N LEU A 225 -33.06 22.08 -10.53
CA LEU A 225 -32.79 21.67 -11.92
C LEU A 225 -31.30 21.43 -12.16
N ARG A 226 -30.42 22.34 -11.70
CA ARG A 226 -28.95 22.16 -11.78
C ARG A 226 -28.50 20.91 -11.03
N GLN A 227 -29.05 20.66 -9.85
CA GLN A 227 -28.76 19.44 -9.08
C GLN A 227 -29.18 18.18 -9.84
N LEU A 228 -30.39 18.16 -10.42
CA LEU A 228 -30.88 17.04 -11.22
C LEU A 228 -29.99 16.79 -12.46
N CYS A 229 -29.61 17.86 -13.17
CA CYS A 229 -28.67 17.76 -14.30
C CYS A 229 -27.30 17.24 -13.86
N TYR A 230 -26.80 17.67 -12.69
CA TYR A 230 -25.54 17.17 -12.13
C TYR A 230 -25.59 15.68 -11.79
N PHE A 231 -26.70 15.20 -11.22
CA PHE A 231 -26.93 13.76 -11.02
C PHE A 231 -26.83 13.00 -12.35
N GLU A 232 -27.54 13.45 -13.38
CA GLU A 232 -27.52 12.80 -14.70
C GLU A 232 -26.14 12.83 -15.36
N LEU A 233 -25.40 13.93 -15.21
CA LEU A 233 -24.09 14.10 -15.82
C LEU A 233 -23.03 13.20 -15.17
N ILE A 234 -22.98 13.11 -13.84
CA ILE A 234 -22.10 12.16 -13.13
C ILE A 234 -22.38 10.72 -13.57
N GLN A 235 -23.66 10.35 -13.68
CA GLN A 235 -23.98 8.97 -14.01
C GLN A 235 -23.54 8.56 -15.42
N ASN A 236 -23.57 9.47 -16.40
CA ASN A 236 -23.16 9.14 -17.76
C ASN A 236 -21.65 9.33 -18.00
N CYS A 237 -20.96 10.18 -17.24
CA CYS A 237 -19.54 10.48 -17.45
C CYS A 237 -18.59 9.72 -16.50
N GLY A 238 -19.11 9.02 -15.48
CA GLY A 238 -18.28 8.36 -14.47
C GLY A 238 -18.06 9.21 -13.21
N MET A 239 -17.14 8.78 -12.34
CA MET A 239 -16.91 9.42 -11.03
C MET A 239 -16.43 10.87 -11.19
N ARG A 240 -16.48 11.65 -10.10
CA ARG A 240 -16.11 13.09 -10.08
C ARG A 240 -14.75 13.43 -10.71
N GLN A 241 -13.83 12.46 -10.80
CA GLN A 241 -12.50 12.60 -11.41
C GLN A 241 -12.53 12.54 -12.94
N ASP A 242 -13.49 11.83 -13.54
CA ASP A 242 -13.67 11.72 -15.01
C ASP A 242 -14.35 12.96 -15.59
N LEU A 243 -14.89 13.82 -14.73
CA LEU A 243 -15.41 15.14 -15.09
C LEU A 243 -14.32 16.21 -15.22
N ILE A 244 -13.14 16.02 -14.63
CA ILE A 244 -12.07 17.02 -14.68
C ILE A 244 -11.53 17.21 -16.11
N PRO A 245 -11.30 16.13 -16.91
CA PRO A 245 -10.91 16.25 -18.32
C PRO A 245 -11.93 17.01 -19.18
N LEU A 246 -13.22 16.99 -18.83
CA LEU A 246 -14.27 17.74 -19.54
C LEU A 246 -14.17 19.27 -19.37
N TYR A 247 -13.48 19.74 -18.32
CA TYR A 247 -13.28 21.16 -18.05
C TYR A 247 -11.89 21.66 -18.47
N TRP A 248 -10.95 20.76 -18.78
CA TRP A 248 -9.59 21.13 -19.13
C TRP A 248 -9.42 21.16 -20.66
N PRO A 249 -9.06 22.30 -21.26
CA PRO A 249 -8.79 22.35 -22.69
C PRO A 249 -7.55 21.50 -23.03
N ASP A 250 -7.60 20.72 -24.11
CA ASP A 250 -6.41 20.10 -24.71
C ASP A 250 -5.38 21.17 -25.12
N GLU A 251 -4.11 20.78 -25.22
CA GLU A 251 -2.96 21.65 -25.55
C GLU A 251 -3.15 22.47 -26.84
N ASP A 252 -4.07 22.07 -27.72
CA ASP A 252 -4.40 22.70 -28.99
C ASP A 252 -5.63 23.65 -28.95
N GLY A 253 -6.25 23.88 -27.78
CA GLY A 253 -7.28 24.92 -27.61
C GLY A 253 -8.65 24.65 -28.26
N ALA A 254 -8.89 23.43 -28.77
CA ALA A 254 -10.22 22.94 -29.15
C ALA A 254 -10.42 21.59 -28.45
N LEU A 255 -11.33 21.42 -27.50
CA LEU A 255 -12.76 21.68 -27.61
C LEU A 255 -13.35 22.09 -26.24
N PRO A 256 -14.31 23.02 -26.19
CA PRO A 256 -15.09 23.29 -24.98
C PRO A 256 -16.05 22.12 -24.69
N ILE A 257 -16.44 21.97 -23.42
CA ILE A 257 -17.55 21.22 -22.79
C ILE A 257 -18.76 20.78 -23.65
N HIS A 258 -18.97 21.38 -24.82
CA HIS A 258 -20.03 21.09 -25.78
C HIS A 258 -19.70 20.03 -26.84
N ALA A 259 -18.46 19.54 -26.91
CA ALA A 259 -18.03 18.65 -28.00
C ALA A 259 -18.07 17.16 -27.67
N MET A 260 -18.16 16.78 -26.40
CA MET A 260 -18.29 15.38 -26.02
C MET A 260 -19.77 15.00 -25.99
N GLU A 261 -20.23 14.31 -27.03
CA GLU A 261 -21.54 13.68 -27.02
C GLU A 261 -21.49 12.50 -26.04
N VAL A 262 -22.18 12.65 -24.91
CA VAL A 262 -22.30 11.58 -23.93
C VAL A 262 -23.53 10.76 -24.28
N GLU A 263 -23.34 9.54 -24.76
CA GLU A 263 -24.43 8.64 -25.08
C GLU A 263 -25.23 8.28 -23.81
N PRO A 264 -26.57 8.25 -23.88
CA PRO A 264 -27.41 7.91 -22.74
C PRO A 264 -27.21 6.43 -22.34
N GLY A 265 -26.75 6.19 -21.11
CA GLY A 265 -26.66 4.83 -20.57
C GLY A 265 -27.99 4.30 -20.00
N PRO A 266 -28.09 3.00 -19.63
CA PRO A 266 -29.30 2.39 -19.07
C PRO A 266 -29.87 3.11 -17.84
N LEU A 267 -29.00 3.75 -17.05
CA LEU A 267 -29.41 4.53 -15.87
C LEU A 267 -30.13 5.83 -16.27
N SER A 268 -29.78 6.45 -17.40
CA SER A 268 -30.45 7.64 -17.91
C SER A 268 -31.90 7.38 -18.32
N GLU A 269 -32.17 6.24 -18.94
CA GLU A 269 -33.53 5.81 -19.25
C GLU A 269 -34.36 5.56 -17.98
N MET A 270 -33.73 5.01 -16.94
CA MET A 270 -34.37 4.81 -15.64
C MET A 270 -34.73 6.15 -14.98
N LEU A 271 -33.80 7.11 -14.94
CA LEU A 271 -34.02 8.44 -14.36
C LEU A 271 -35.07 9.26 -15.14
N ASP A 272 -35.13 9.14 -16.47
CA ASP A 272 -36.18 9.75 -17.28
C ASP A 272 -37.57 9.17 -16.95
N ARG A 273 -37.68 7.84 -16.84
CA ARG A 273 -38.92 7.17 -16.42
C ARG A 273 -39.37 7.63 -15.04
N LEU A 274 -38.46 7.70 -14.06
CA LEU A 274 -38.75 8.17 -12.70
C LEU A 274 -39.24 9.62 -12.69
N ARG A 275 -38.59 10.50 -13.46
CA ARG A 275 -39.00 11.90 -13.60
C ARG A 275 -40.41 12.02 -14.19
N ARG A 276 -40.72 11.26 -15.24
CA ARG A 276 -42.08 11.23 -15.84
C ARG A 276 -43.12 10.70 -14.87
N GLN A 277 -42.78 9.69 -14.07
CA GLN A 277 -43.66 9.19 -13.01
C GLN A 277 -43.95 10.27 -11.97
N ALA A 278 -42.93 11.02 -11.54
CA ALA A 278 -43.11 12.14 -10.61
C ALA A 278 -44.03 13.23 -11.20
N TRP A 279 -43.86 13.58 -12.48
CA TRP A 279 -44.73 14.55 -13.16
C TRP A 279 -46.17 14.05 -13.29
N LYS A 280 -46.37 12.76 -13.62
CA LYS A 280 -47.69 12.15 -13.67
C LYS A 280 -48.36 12.14 -12.30
N ALA A 281 -47.62 11.78 -11.25
CA ALA A 281 -48.12 11.82 -9.87
C ALA A 281 -48.50 13.25 -9.43
N ALA A 282 -47.80 14.26 -9.95
CA ALA A 282 -48.13 15.66 -9.74
C ALA A 282 -49.28 16.18 -10.64
N GLY A 283 -49.89 15.34 -11.48
CA GLY A 283 -51.04 15.68 -12.32
C GLY A 283 -50.71 16.41 -13.62
N GLU A 284 -49.46 16.41 -14.09
CA GLU A 284 -49.03 17.13 -15.29
C GLU A 284 -49.14 16.29 -16.57
N ARG A 285 -49.35 16.98 -17.70
CA ARG A 285 -49.23 16.36 -19.03
C ARG A 285 -47.77 15.94 -19.26
N PRO A 286 -47.50 14.77 -19.87
CA PRO A 286 -46.14 14.37 -20.17
C PRO A 286 -45.45 15.43 -21.02
N GLY A 287 -44.32 15.93 -20.54
CA GLY A 287 -43.44 16.77 -21.36
C GLY A 287 -43.00 16.03 -22.63
N PRO A 288 -42.48 16.74 -23.64
CA PRO A 288 -42.02 16.12 -24.88
C PRO A 288 -41.05 14.97 -24.58
N ALA A 289 -41.08 13.92 -25.41
CA ALA A 289 -40.10 12.85 -25.31
C ALA A 289 -38.70 13.46 -25.34
N ARG A 290 -37.77 12.94 -24.54
CA ARG A 290 -36.37 13.30 -24.70
C ARG A 290 -35.95 12.72 -26.05
N ASP A 291 -35.36 13.53 -26.92
CA ASP A 291 -34.63 13.02 -28.08
C ASP A 291 -33.36 12.33 -27.57
N VAL A 292 -33.51 11.11 -27.07
CA VAL A 292 -32.38 10.19 -26.89
C VAL A 292 -32.08 9.60 -28.26
N HIS A 293 -31.45 10.40 -29.12
CA HIS A 293 -31.10 9.96 -30.47
C HIS A 293 -29.78 9.16 -30.41
N PRO A 294 -29.70 7.96 -31.02
CA PRO A 294 -28.45 7.17 -31.08
C PRO A 294 -27.32 7.80 -31.91
N THR A 295 -27.56 8.96 -32.51
CA THR A 295 -26.63 9.82 -33.24
C THR A 295 -27.32 11.18 -33.32
N CYS A 296 -26.76 12.25 -32.76
CA CYS A 296 -27.43 13.55 -32.71
C CYS A 296 -27.56 14.18 -34.11
N ALA A 297 -28.59 13.81 -34.86
CA ALA A 297 -28.97 14.52 -36.08
C ALA A 297 -29.80 15.73 -35.67
N TRP A 298 -29.21 16.92 -35.73
CA TRP A 298 -29.78 18.27 -35.56
C TRP A 298 -30.97 18.60 -36.50
N ARG A 299 -31.88 17.65 -36.80
CA ARG A 299 -32.89 17.76 -37.86
C ARG A 299 -34.28 18.07 -37.30
N GLY A 300 -34.46 19.33 -36.90
CA GLY A 300 -35.63 20.15 -37.26
C GLY A 300 -37.03 19.76 -36.79
N GLU A 301 -37.29 18.63 -36.14
CA GLU A 301 -38.66 18.19 -35.83
C GLU A 301 -39.35 18.98 -34.73
N VAL A 302 -38.62 19.39 -33.69
CA VAL A 302 -39.14 20.25 -32.60
C VAL A 302 -39.49 21.67 -33.11
N PHE A 303 -39.02 22.04 -34.30
CA PHE A 303 -39.16 23.36 -34.94
C PHE A 303 -40.17 23.40 -36.10
N ARG A 304 -40.99 22.37 -36.30
CA ARG A 304 -42.06 22.37 -37.31
C ARG A 304 -43.41 22.89 -36.77
N GLY A 305 -44.31 23.26 -37.68
CA GLY A 305 -45.68 23.72 -37.41
C GLY A 305 -45.86 25.24 -37.56
N ASP A 306 -47.11 25.66 -37.77
CA ASP A 306 -47.45 27.05 -38.15
C ASP A 306 -47.01 28.10 -37.12
N THR A 307 -46.93 27.72 -35.84
CA THR A 307 -46.53 28.60 -34.72
C THR A 307 -45.05 28.47 -34.33
N ALA A 308 -44.22 27.79 -35.12
CA ALA A 308 -42.83 27.55 -34.76
C ALA A 308 -42.01 28.84 -34.51
N ARG A 309 -42.19 29.85 -35.37
CA ARG A 309 -41.49 31.15 -35.25
C ARG A 309 -41.92 31.93 -34.00
N GLU A 310 -43.21 31.95 -33.70
CA GLU A 310 -43.75 32.63 -32.50
C GLU A 310 -43.22 31.97 -31.22
N ARG A 311 -43.22 30.62 -31.18
CA ARG A 311 -42.65 29.87 -30.06
C ARG A 311 -41.15 30.11 -29.90
N GLU A 312 -40.41 30.27 -30.99
CA GLU A 312 -38.98 30.59 -30.95
C GLU A 312 -38.74 32.00 -30.39
N GLN A 313 -39.51 33.00 -30.84
CA GLN A 313 -39.42 34.38 -30.32
C GLN A 313 -39.76 34.45 -28.83
N ALA A 314 -40.84 33.77 -28.41
CA ALA A 314 -41.21 33.67 -27.00
C ALA A 314 -40.10 33.02 -26.15
N ARG A 315 -39.43 31.98 -26.64
CA ARG A 315 -38.27 31.38 -25.96
C ARG A 315 -37.10 32.35 -25.84
N LYS A 316 -36.76 33.08 -26.90
CA LYS A 316 -35.69 34.10 -26.89
C LYS A 316 -36.01 35.22 -25.90
N GLN A 317 -37.27 35.66 -25.84
CA GLN A 317 -37.71 36.66 -24.87
C GLN A 317 -37.61 36.13 -23.44
N ALA A 318 -38.10 34.92 -23.18
CA ALA A 318 -37.98 34.28 -21.87
C ALA A 318 -36.51 34.12 -21.43
N GLN A 319 -35.63 33.73 -22.35
CA GLN A 319 -34.18 33.63 -22.09
C GLN A 319 -33.57 34.99 -21.70
N ARG A 320 -33.98 36.09 -22.36
CA ARG A 320 -33.53 37.44 -21.98
C ARG A 320 -34.02 37.82 -20.58
N MET A 321 -35.29 37.58 -20.28
CA MET A 321 -35.86 37.87 -18.96
C MET A 321 -35.17 37.06 -17.85
N ILE A 322 -34.84 35.79 -18.11
CA ILE A 322 -34.08 34.95 -17.18
C ILE A 322 -32.66 35.51 -16.99
N ALA A 323 -31.98 35.92 -18.06
CA ALA A 323 -30.64 36.50 -17.98
C ALA A 323 -30.62 37.83 -17.21
N GLU A 324 -31.60 38.70 -17.45
CA GLU A 324 -31.79 39.96 -16.71
C GLU A 324 -32.08 39.69 -15.22
N GLY A 325 -32.97 38.73 -14.93
CA GLY A 325 -33.27 38.32 -13.56
C GLY A 325 -32.06 37.71 -12.84
N GLN A 326 -31.25 36.91 -13.54
CA GLN A 326 -30.01 36.34 -13.00
C GLN A 326 -28.98 37.43 -12.69
N ALA A 327 -28.80 38.40 -13.58
CA ALA A 327 -27.89 39.53 -13.36
C ALA A 327 -28.32 40.38 -12.16
N LEU A 328 -29.62 40.63 -12.01
CA LEU A 328 -30.18 41.31 -10.84
C LEU A 328 -29.94 40.49 -9.55
N TRP A 329 -30.17 39.18 -9.59
CA TRP A 329 -29.94 38.30 -8.44
C TRP A 329 -28.48 38.28 -8.00
N GLU A 330 -27.54 38.13 -8.94
CA GLU A 330 -26.10 38.16 -8.66
C GLU A 330 -25.65 39.50 -8.09
N ALA A 331 -26.23 40.60 -8.60
CA ALA A 331 -25.98 41.93 -8.07
C ALA A 331 -26.37 42.06 -6.59
N CYS A 332 -27.45 41.42 -6.16
CA CYS A 332 -27.91 41.43 -4.76
C CYS A 332 -26.98 40.68 -3.79
N GLY A 333 -26.02 39.90 -4.28
CA GLY A 333 -25.17 39.04 -3.43
C GLY A 333 -24.19 39.79 -2.52
N THR A 334 -23.73 40.98 -2.92
CA THR A 334 -22.79 41.81 -2.15
C THR A 334 -23.05 43.31 -2.35
N GLU A 335 -22.65 44.15 -1.41
CA GLU A 335 -22.76 45.62 -1.54
C GLU A 335 -22.00 46.18 -2.75
N GLU A 336 -20.85 45.58 -3.08
CA GLU A 336 -20.02 45.99 -4.21
C GLU A 336 -20.69 45.65 -5.55
N SER A 337 -21.23 44.43 -5.69
CA SER A 337 -21.98 44.01 -6.88
C SER A 337 -23.26 44.82 -7.06
N TRP A 338 -23.95 45.15 -5.96
CA TRP A 338 -25.17 45.95 -5.97
C TRP A 338 -24.89 47.38 -6.42
N SER A 339 -23.81 47.99 -5.91
CA SER A 339 -23.38 49.33 -6.29
C SER A 339 -23.02 49.41 -7.78
N ARG A 340 -22.32 48.41 -8.32
CA ARG A 340 -22.00 48.31 -9.75
C ARG A 340 -23.25 48.18 -10.62
N PHE A 341 -24.20 47.34 -10.19
CA PHE A 341 -25.44 47.15 -10.91
C PHE A 341 -26.25 48.44 -11.00
N LYS A 342 -26.48 49.14 -9.88
CA LYS A 342 -27.18 50.45 -9.88
C LYS A 342 -26.54 51.47 -10.82
N ALA A 343 -25.21 51.56 -10.81
CA ALA A 343 -24.47 52.45 -11.71
C ALA A 343 -24.67 52.12 -13.20
N ALA A 344 -24.79 50.83 -13.54
CA ALA A 344 -25.04 50.37 -14.91
C ALA A 344 -26.52 50.47 -15.33
N SER A 345 -27.46 50.33 -14.39
CA SER A 345 -28.91 50.41 -14.63
C SER A 345 -29.44 51.84 -14.72
N GLY A 346 -28.62 52.86 -14.46
CA GLY A 346 -29.02 54.27 -14.50
C GLY A 346 -30.08 54.66 -13.48
N SER A 347 -30.17 53.92 -12.36
CA SER A 347 -31.18 54.10 -11.29
C SER A 347 -30.60 54.78 -10.05
#